data_AF-A0A2H3IXT6-F1
#
_entry.id   AF-A0A2H3IXT6-F1
#
_cell.length_a   1.000
_cell.length_b   1.000
_cell.length_c   1.000
_cell.angle_alpha   90.00
_cell.angle_beta   90.00
_cell.angle_gamma   90.00
#
_symmetry.space_group_name_H-M   'P 1'
#
loop_
_entity.id
_entity.type
_entity.pdbx_description
1 polymer ?
#
loop_
_entity_poly.entity_id
_entity_poly.type
_entity_poly.pdbx_seq_one_letter_code
_entity_poly.pdbx_strand_id
1 'polypeptide(L)'
;MLIYWFRKRSSKGERKDSKPDSTDAGGASPSRRWTILLSISLLIPVFFETLDYTVVATAQVHIASAFNRLDLQSWIGTAYLLTSTVFLPLFASIADIWGRHSALQVALLLFMTGSAISTGSQNMVTMLAGRGVAGIGAAGQMTVSIVD
;
A
#
# COMPACT_ATOMS: atom_id res chain seq x y z
N MET A 1 -0.11 11.80 48.90
CA MET A 1 0.30 11.34 47.55
C MET A 1 0.79 12.44 46.60
N LEU A 2 0.33 13.70 46.69
CA LEU A 2 0.85 14.81 45.85
C LEU A 2 2.35 15.14 46.03
N ILE A 3 2.90 14.90 47.22
CA ILE A 3 4.32 15.17 47.54
C ILE A 3 5.27 14.20 46.79
N TYR A 4 4.81 12.98 46.49
CA TYR A 4 5.61 11.98 45.76
C TYR A 4 5.82 12.37 44.29
N TRP A 5 4.84 13.05 43.70
CA TRP A 5 4.87 13.48 42.32
C TRP A 5 5.83 14.67 42.09
N PHE A 6 6.02 15.51 43.11
CA PHE A 6 6.90 16.68 43.03
C PHE A 6 8.40 16.32 43.18
N ARG A 7 8.73 15.33 44.02
CA ARG A 7 10.12 14.90 44.22
C ARG A 7 10.72 14.16 43.03
N LYS A 8 9.92 13.38 42.28
CA LYS A 8 10.42 12.65 41.10
C LYS A 8 10.73 13.57 39.92
N ARG A 9 10.24 14.82 39.94
CA ARG A 9 10.51 15.84 38.93
C ARG A 9 11.84 16.57 39.12
N SER A 10 12.44 16.50 40.32
CA SER A 10 13.63 17.27 40.69
C SER A 10 14.95 16.50 40.59
N SER A 11 14.93 15.19 40.33
CA SER A 11 16.15 14.40 40.08
C SER A 11 16.53 14.42 38.59
N LYS A 12 16.72 15.64 38.09
CA LYS A 12 17.88 16.03 37.29
C LYS A 12 19.10 15.19 37.74
N GLY A 13 19.97 14.66 36.92
CA GLY A 13 20.28 14.94 35.54
C GLY A 13 21.70 14.46 35.35
N GLU A 14 21.92 13.51 34.45
CA GLU A 14 23.23 13.09 33.99
C GLU A 14 23.02 12.35 32.67
N ARG A 15 23.04 13.09 31.56
CA ARG A 15 23.29 12.55 30.22
C ARG A 15 24.19 13.52 29.47
N LYS A 16 25.49 13.27 29.62
CA LYS A 16 26.59 13.56 28.69
C LYS A 16 27.25 12.20 28.47
N ASP A 17 27.69 11.76 27.31
CA ASP A 17 27.74 12.32 25.96
C ASP A 17 28.01 11.08 25.08
N SER A 18 27.27 10.87 23.99
CA SER A 18 27.58 9.87 22.96
C SER A 18 26.77 10.19 21.69
N LYS A 19 27.34 11.04 20.83
CA LYS A 19 27.02 11.21 19.40
C LYS A 19 28.09 10.40 18.61
N PRO A 20 27.89 9.85 17.39
CA PRO A 20 26.99 10.21 16.27
C PRO A 20 26.07 9.03 15.83
N ASP A 21 25.04 9.13 14.99
CA ASP A 21 24.90 9.83 13.71
C ASP A 21 23.42 9.77 13.25
N SER A 22 23.08 10.66 12.32
CA SER A 22 21.91 10.70 11.45
C SER A 22 20.53 11.13 12.01
N THR A 23 20.18 12.33 11.56
CA THR A 23 18.82 12.81 11.25
C THR A 23 18.07 13.51 12.36
N ASP A 24 18.20 14.83 12.31
CA ASP A 24 17.51 15.83 13.11
C ASP A 24 15.98 15.65 13.07
N ALA A 25 15.43 15.03 14.10
CA ALA A 25 14.02 15.14 14.46
C ALA A 25 13.76 16.51 15.12
N GLY A 26 13.85 17.57 14.32
CA GLY A 26 13.42 18.92 14.69
C GLY A 26 11.92 19.07 14.49
N GLY A 27 11.19 19.37 15.57
CA GLY A 27 9.77 19.73 15.56
C GLY A 27 9.50 21.07 14.86
N ALA A 28 9.68 21.13 13.54
CA ALA A 28 9.13 22.15 12.68
C ALA A 28 7.81 21.63 12.09
N SER A 29 6.78 22.48 12.02
CA SER A 29 5.67 22.25 11.09
C SER A 29 6.28 21.82 9.75
N PRO A 30 5.93 20.62 9.21
CA PRO A 30 6.57 20.13 8.00
C PRO A 30 6.40 21.21 6.95
N SER A 31 7.52 21.80 6.52
CA SER A 31 7.45 22.94 5.61
C SER A 31 6.65 22.49 4.40
N ARG A 32 5.70 23.32 3.96
CA ARG A 32 4.65 22.98 2.97
C ARG A 32 5.18 22.16 1.77
N ARG A 33 6.43 22.40 1.38
CA ARG A 33 7.18 21.66 0.37
C ARG A 33 7.36 20.17 0.68
N TRP A 34 7.74 19.80 1.91
CA TRP A 34 7.89 18.40 2.33
C TRP A 34 6.55 17.67 2.37
N THR A 35 5.49 18.30 2.86
CA THR A 35 4.14 17.69 2.82
C THR A 35 3.70 17.45 1.38
N ILE A 36 3.92 18.43 0.47
CA ILE A 36 3.62 18.26 -0.95
C ILE A 36 4.45 17.15 -1.58
N LEU A 37 5.75 17.05 -1.28
CA LEU A 37 6.62 15.99 -1.80
C LEU A 37 6.21 14.60 -1.30
N LEU A 38 5.82 14.49 -0.03
CA LEU A 38 5.28 13.24 0.52
C LEU A 38 3.95 12.89 -0.16
N SER A 39 3.00 13.81 -0.25
CA SER A 39 1.72 13.56 -0.95
C SER A 39 1.92 13.13 -2.40
N ILE A 40 2.82 13.77 -3.17
CA ILE A 40 3.12 13.37 -4.54
C ILE A 40 3.66 11.93 -4.59
N SER A 41 4.56 11.57 -3.67
CA SER A 41 5.15 10.23 -3.63
C SER A 41 4.11 9.14 -3.31
N LEU A 42 3.07 9.45 -2.54
CA LEU A 42 1.94 8.55 -2.28
C LEU A 42 0.91 8.53 -3.43
N LEU A 43 0.73 9.64 -4.14
CA LEU A 43 -0.24 9.73 -5.24
C LEU A 43 0.20 8.97 -6.50
N ILE A 44 1.51 8.92 -6.78
CA ILE A 44 2.06 8.19 -7.93
C ILE A 44 1.63 6.70 -7.97
N PRO A 45 1.82 5.89 -6.90
CA PRO A 45 1.44 4.48 -6.92
C PRO A 45 -0.08 4.28 -7.05
N VAL A 46 -0.90 5.09 -6.37
CA VAL A 46 -2.37 5.03 -6.47
C VAL A 46 -2.84 5.39 -7.88
N PHE A 47 -2.22 6.39 -8.49
CA PHE A 47 -2.50 6.76 -9.88
C PHE A 47 -2.16 5.62 -10.86
N PHE A 48 -1.00 4.98 -10.67
CA PHE A 48 -0.58 3.86 -11.51
C PHE A 48 -1.52 2.65 -11.36
N GLU A 49 -1.98 2.35 -10.14
CA GLU A 49 -2.97 1.31 -9.86
C GLU A 49 -4.31 1.58 -10.56
N THR A 50 -4.84 2.81 -10.44
CA THR A 50 -6.10 3.20 -11.08
C THR A 50 -6.00 3.17 -12.61
N LEU A 51 -4.84 3.54 -13.16
CA LEU A 51 -4.56 3.50 -14.58
C LEU A 51 -4.57 2.05 -15.11
N ASP A 52 -3.89 1.12 -14.44
CA ASP A 52 -3.91 -0.31 -14.80
C ASP A 52 -5.32 -0.88 -14.69
N TYR A 53 -6.06 -0.56 -13.62
CA TYR A 53 -7.45 -0.99 -13.44
C TYR A 53 -8.33 -0.56 -14.64
N THR A 54 -8.12 0.67 -15.13
CA THR A 54 -8.84 1.20 -16.30
C THR A 54 -8.45 0.50 -17.60
N VAL A 55 -7.14 0.32 -17.83
CA VAL A 55 -6.63 -0.43 -19.00
C VAL A 55 -7.22 -1.82 -19.06
N VAL A 56 -7.33 -2.47 -17.90
CA VAL A 56 -7.81 -3.83 -17.81
C VAL A 56 -9.32 -3.89 -17.99
N ALA A 57 -10.06 -2.95 -17.41
CA ALA A 57 -11.50 -2.84 -17.62
C ALA A 57 -11.84 -2.69 -19.11
N THR A 58 -11.07 -1.89 -19.85
CA THR A 58 -11.25 -1.71 -21.31
C THR A 58 -10.79 -2.92 -22.12
N ALA A 59 -9.73 -3.61 -21.70
CA ALA A 59 -9.22 -4.80 -22.36
C ALA A 59 -10.01 -6.08 -22.02
N GLN A 60 -10.79 -6.09 -20.94
CA GLN A 60 -11.44 -7.29 -20.39
C GLN A 60 -12.31 -8.03 -21.42
N VAL A 61 -13.06 -7.28 -22.24
CA VAL A 61 -13.92 -7.87 -23.28
C VAL A 61 -13.09 -8.50 -24.40
N HIS A 62 -12.00 -7.85 -24.80
CA HIS A 62 -11.08 -8.36 -25.81
C HIS A 62 -10.39 -9.64 -25.34
N ILE A 63 -9.96 -9.67 -24.08
CA ILE A 63 -9.29 -10.84 -23.49
C ILE A 63 -10.26 -12.02 -23.36
N ALA A 64 -11.49 -11.78 -22.88
CA ALA A 64 -12.52 -12.81 -22.78
C ALA A 64 -12.89 -13.42 -24.14
N SER A 65 -12.97 -12.59 -25.18
CA SER A 65 -13.23 -13.02 -26.55
C SER A 65 -12.05 -13.81 -27.13
N ALA A 66 -10.81 -13.36 -26.92
CA ALA A 66 -9.60 -14.00 -27.42
C ALA A 66 -9.39 -15.42 -26.87
N PHE A 67 -9.78 -15.67 -25.62
CA PHE A 67 -9.65 -16.99 -24.99
C PHE A 67 -10.85 -17.91 -25.22
N ASN A 68 -11.92 -17.45 -25.90
CA ASN A 68 -13.17 -18.19 -26.13
C ASN A 68 -13.72 -18.87 -24.86
N ARG A 69 -13.48 -18.22 -23.71
CA ARG A 69 -13.84 -18.65 -22.35
C ARG A 69 -14.64 -17.54 -21.70
N LEU A 70 -15.80 -17.26 -22.29
CA LEU A 70 -16.75 -16.24 -21.81
C LEU A 70 -17.18 -16.53 -20.35
N ASP A 71 -17.20 -17.80 -19.97
CA ASP A 71 -17.52 -18.29 -18.63
C ASP A 71 -16.62 -17.69 -17.53
N LEU A 72 -15.37 -17.35 -17.86
CA LEU A 72 -14.37 -16.81 -16.93
C LEU A 72 -14.31 -15.27 -16.95
N GLN A 73 -15.04 -14.60 -17.85
CA GLN A 73 -15.03 -13.14 -17.96
C GLN A 73 -15.53 -12.45 -16.68
N SER A 74 -16.59 -12.99 -16.06
CA SER A 74 -17.14 -12.50 -14.80
C SER A 74 -16.16 -12.68 -13.64
N TRP A 75 -15.34 -13.74 -13.70
CA TRP A 75 -14.36 -14.06 -12.67
C TRP A 75 -13.20 -13.07 -12.59
N ILE A 76 -12.87 -12.37 -13.69
CA ILE A 76 -11.75 -11.41 -13.75
C ILE A 76 -11.91 -10.30 -12.71
N GLY A 77 -13.10 -9.68 -12.66
CA GLY A 77 -13.41 -8.65 -11.67
C GLY A 77 -13.67 -9.23 -10.28
N THR A 78 -14.40 -10.35 -10.17
CA THR A 78 -14.73 -10.91 -8.86
C THR A 78 -13.50 -11.46 -8.13
N ALA A 79 -12.54 -12.08 -8.81
CA ALA A 79 -11.31 -12.57 -8.19
C ALA A 79 -10.49 -11.42 -7.60
N TYR A 80 -10.37 -10.30 -8.33
CA TYR A 80 -9.69 -9.09 -7.85
C TYR A 80 -10.38 -8.50 -6.62
N LEU A 81 -11.71 -8.38 -6.66
CA LEU A 81 -12.48 -7.84 -5.54
C LEU A 81 -12.48 -8.77 -4.33
N LEU A 82 -12.57 -10.08 -4.55
CA LEU A 82 -12.55 -11.09 -3.49
C LEU A 82 -11.19 -11.08 -2.77
N THR A 83 -10.09 -11.09 -3.51
CA THR A 83 -8.76 -11.00 -2.89
C THR A 83 -8.58 -9.65 -2.22
N SER A 84 -8.95 -8.54 -2.86
CA SER A 84 -8.86 -7.23 -2.21
C SER A 84 -9.59 -7.22 -0.86
N THR A 85 -10.86 -7.63 -0.83
CA THR A 85 -11.69 -7.67 0.40
C THR A 85 -11.11 -8.57 1.49
N VAL A 86 -10.57 -9.74 1.15
CA VAL A 86 -9.96 -10.67 2.11
C VAL A 86 -8.67 -10.11 2.69
N PHE A 87 -7.90 -9.35 1.90
CA PHE A 87 -6.59 -8.84 2.28
C PHE A 87 -6.63 -7.43 2.88
N LEU A 88 -7.74 -6.70 2.79
CA LEU A 88 -7.98 -5.43 3.51
C LEU A 88 -7.52 -5.46 4.99
N PRO A 89 -8.01 -6.38 5.85
CA PRO A 89 -7.61 -6.42 7.26
C PRO A 89 -6.15 -6.86 7.47
N LEU A 90 -5.61 -7.63 6.51
CA LEU A 90 -4.24 -8.11 6.55
C LEU A 90 -3.26 -6.94 6.33
N PHE A 91 -3.55 -6.07 5.36
CA PHE A 91 -2.76 -4.85 5.15
C PHE A 91 -2.95 -3.81 6.25
N ALA A 92 -4.15 -3.68 6.81
CA ALA A 92 -4.37 -2.81 7.97
C ALA A 92 -3.47 -3.21 9.15
N SER A 93 -3.40 -4.52 9.45
CA SER A 93 -2.53 -5.04 10.52
C SER A 93 -1.04 -4.85 10.23
N ILE A 94 -0.62 -5.00 8.98
CA ILE A 94 0.78 -4.77 8.57
C ILE A 94 1.14 -3.29 8.66
N ALA A 95 0.25 -2.40 8.25
CA ALA A 95 0.45 -0.95 8.32
C ALA A 95 0.59 -0.45 9.77
N ASP A 96 -0.15 -1.05 10.71
CA ASP A 96 -0.06 -0.71 12.13
C ASP A 96 1.28 -1.10 12.76
N ILE A 97 1.91 -2.20 12.32
CA ILE A 97 3.15 -2.71 12.91
C ILE A 97 4.39 -2.10 12.23
N TRP A 98 4.41 -2.02 10.89
CA TRP A 98 5.60 -1.62 10.11
C TRP A 98 5.57 -0.15 9.66
N GLY A 99 4.48 0.55 9.92
CA GLY A 99 4.27 1.95 9.54
C GLY A 99 3.72 2.13 8.11
N ARG A 100 3.16 3.31 7.85
CA ARG A 100 2.41 3.64 6.61
C ARG A 100 3.25 3.58 5.33
N HIS A 101 4.52 3.97 5.38
CA HIS A 101 5.38 4.07 4.18
C HIS A 101 5.86 2.70 3.68
N SER A 102 6.23 1.79 4.57
CA SER A 102 6.70 0.44 4.21
C SER A 102 5.54 -0.41 3.67
N ALA A 103 4.36 -0.31 4.27
CA ALA A 103 3.15 -0.99 3.80
C ALA A 103 2.81 -0.59 2.35
N LEU A 104 2.94 0.70 2.02
CA LEU A 104 2.75 1.21 0.66
C LEU A 104 3.73 0.61 -0.35
N GLN A 105 5.02 0.57 0.01
CA GLN A 105 6.05 0.01 -0.85
C GLN A 105 5.81 -1.48 -1.10
N VAL A 106 5.43 -2.24 -0.06
CA VAL A 106 5.08 -3.67 -0.22
C VAL A 106 3.86 -3.84 -1.12
N ALA A 107 2.81 -3.03 -0.93
CA ALA A 107 1.61 -3.07 -1.75
C ALA A 107 1.91 -2.77 -3.23
N LEU A 108 2.75 -1.77 -3.50
CA LEU A 108 3.19 -1.42 -4.85
C LEU A 108 4.02 -2.53 -5.49
N LEU A 109 4.92 -3.18 -4.75
CA LEU A 109 5.69 -4.32 -5.25
C LEU A 109 4.79 -5.49 -5.60
N LEU A 110 3.83 -5.83 -4.73
CA LEU A 110 2.85 -6.88 -4.99
C LEU A 110 2.02 -6.56 -6.22
N PHE A 111 1.57 -5.31 -6.36
CA PHE A 111 0.86 -4.83 -7.53
C PHE A 111 1.67 -5.02 -8.82
N MET A 112 2.93 -4.56 -8.84
CA MET A 112 3.81 -4.72 -9.99
C MET A 112 4.05 -6.19 -10.35
N THR A 113 4.25 -7.06 -9.35
CA THR A 113 4.42 -8.51 -9.61
C THR A 113 3.15 -9.13 -10.18
N GLY A 114 1.96 -8.75 -9.68
CA GLY A 114 0.67 -9.19 -10.21
C GLY A 114 0.45 -8.76 -11.66
N SER A 115 0.74 -7.49 -11.97
CA SER A 115 0.66 -6.97 -13.34
C SER A 115 1.65 -7.66 -14.27
N ALA A 116 2.89 -7.91 -13.85
CA ALA A 116 3.87 -8.63 -14.66
C ALA A 116 3.40 -10.05 -15.02
N ILE A 117 2.82 -10.77 -14.05
CA ILE A 117 2.23 -12.10 -14.26
C ILE A 117 1.01 -12.02 -15.21
N SER A 118 0.17 -11.00 -15.03
CA SER A 118 -1.00 -10.75 -15.88
C SER A 118 -0.62 -10.47 -17.33
N THR A 119 0.45 -9.71 -17.59
CA THR A 119 0.88 -9.35 -18.96
C THR A 119 1.57 -10.50 -19.68
N GLY A 120 2.34 -11.33 -18.98
CA GLY A 120 3.01 -12.50 -19.57
C GLY A 120 2.12 -13.74 -19.73
N SER A 121 0.87 -13.66 -19.28
CA SER A 121 -0.03 -14.80 -19.20
C SER A 121 -0.54 -15.25 -20.58
N GLN A 122 -0.33 -16.52 -20.90
CA GLN A 122 -0.90 -17.18 -22.10
C GLN A 122 -2.19 -17.96 -21.82
N ASN A 123 -2.66 -18.00 -20.56
CA ASN A 123 -3.85 -18.77 -20.15
C ASN A 123 -4.75 -17.91 -19.26
N MET A 124 -6.07 -17.98 -19.46
CA MET A 124 -7.05 -17.23 -18.66
C MET A 124 -6.89 -17.46 -17.14
N VAL A 125 -6.55 -18.68 -16.72
CA VAL A 125 -6.34 -19.03 -15.30
C VAL A 125 -5.10 -18.33 -14.72
N THR A 126 -4.00 -18.26 -15.48
CA THR A 126 -2.77 -17.58 -15.04
C THR A 126 -2.99 -16.07 -14.94
N MET A 127 -3.74 -15.50 -15.88
CA MET A 127 -4.17 -14.10 -15.80
C MET A 127 -5.03 -13.85 -14.55
N LEU A 128 -5.96 -14.76 -14.25
CA LEU A 128 -6.83 -14.67 -13.09
C LEU A 128 -6.04 -14.76 -11.77
N ALA A 129 -5.03 -15.63 -11.72
CA ALA A 129 -4.10 -15.71 -10.59
C ALA A 129 -3.30 -14.41 -10.44
N GLY A 130 -2.79 -13.85 -11.54
CA GLY A 130 -2.14 -12.53 -11.56
C GLY A 130 -3.05 -11.40 -11.05
N ARG A 131 -4.34 -11.43 -11.43
CA ARG A 131 -5.38 -10.51 -10.90
C ARG A 131 -5.60 -10.68 -9.41
N GLY A 132 -5.59 -11.92 -8.93
CA GLY A 132 -5.65 -12.22 -7.50
C GLY A 132 -4.52 -11.53 -6.75
N VAL A 133 -3.27 -11.67 -7.23
CA VAL A 133 -2.08 -11.01 -6.65
C VAL A 133 -2.15 -9.49 -6.76
N ALA A 134 -2.61 -8.95 -7.90
CA ALA A 134 -2.81 -7.50 -8.05
C ALA A 134 -3.86 -6.96 -7.07
N GLY A 135 -4.94 -7.71 -6.81
CA GLY A 135 -5.97 -7.35 -5.84
C GLY A 135 -5.45 -7.31 -4.40
N ILE A 136 -4.45 -8.13 -4.06
CA ILE A 136 -3.72 -8.03 -2.79
C ILE A 136 -3.00 -6.67 -2.72
N GLY A 137 -2.30 -6.26 -3.78
CA GLY A 137 -1.67 -4.93 -3.85
C GLY A 137 -2.67 -3.77 -3.75
N ALA A 138 -3.84 -3.92 -4.36
CA ALA A 138 -4.92 -2.92 -4.34
C ALA A 138 -5.50 -2.67 -2.95
N ALA A 139 -5.67 -3.72 -2.13
CA ALA A 139 -6.08 -3.59 -0.73
C ALA A 139 -5.13 -2.69 0.07
N GLY A 140 -3.82 -2.80 -0.20
CA GLY A 140 -2.80 -1.96 0.41
C GLY A 140 -2.88 -0.49 -0.02
N GLN A 141 -3.18 -0.21 -1.30
CA GLN A 141 -3.43 1.15 -1.78
C GLN A 141 -4.71 1.76 -1.17
N MET A 142 -5.79 0.96 -1.07
CA MET A 142 -7.07 1.39 -0.50
C MET A 142 -6.96 1.77 0.99
N THR A 143 -6.12 1.05 1.75
CA THR A 143 -5.87 1.33 3.17
C THR A 143 -5.24 2.71 3.37
N VAL A 144 -4.41 3.15 2.41
CA VAL A 144 -3.75 4.47 2.47
C VAL A 144 -4.75 5.59 2.20
N SER A 145 -5.62 5.41 1.21
CA SER A 145 -6.62 6.42 0.85
C SER A 145 -7.63 6.71 1.97
N ILE A 146 -7.87 5.74 2.86
CA ILE A 146 -8.77 5.89 4.00
C ILE A 146 -8.14 6.65 5.18
N VAL A 147 -6.80 6.71 5.24
CA VAL A 147 -6.05 7.19 6.41
C VAL A 147 -5.58 8.65 6.26
N ASP A 148 -5.92 9.33 5.16
CA ASP A 148 -5.79 10.79 4.99
C ASP A 148 -7.16 11.48 5.04
#